data_AF-A0A200PUX1-F1
#
_entry.id   AF-A0A200PUX1-F1
#
_cell.length_a   1.000
_cell.length_b   1.000
_cell.length_c   1.000
_cell.angle_alpha   90.00
_cell.angle_beta   90.00
_cell.angle_gamma   90.00
#
_symmetry.space_group_name_H-M   'P 1'
#
loop_
_entity.id
_entity.type
_entity.pdbx_description
1 polymer ?
#
loop_
_entity_poly.entity_id
_entity_poly.type
_entity_poly.pdbx_seq_one_letter_code
_entity_poly.pdbx_strand_id
1 'polypeptide(L)'
;MAIFHRAQKNKQKPRSRILLLAISISVIAFLFIYASWNSTSKFPFPNVKALENVVLYRSHGKPDHTLEKKYLYWGNRIDCPGKHCDSCAGLGHQESSLRCALEEAIFLQRTFVMPSRMCINPIHNKKGILHQPSNASSEERWTESSCAMDSLYDLELISDTVPVILDNSKIWYQVLSTSMKLGARGVAHVEGVSRNDLKEESRYSNLLLINRTASPLSWFMECKDRNNRSTIAIPYSFLPSMAAKKLRRAAEKM
;
A
#
# COMPACT_ATOMS: atom_id res chain seq x y z
N MET A 1 -8.60 -35.09 87.90
CA MET A 1 -9.48 -35.75 86.91
C MET A 1 -9.98 -34.70 85.93
N ALA A 2 -10.07 -35.08 84.66
CA ALA A 2 -10.21 -34.23 83.49
C ALA A 2 -11.60 -33.57 83.33
N ILE A 3 -11.63 -32.39 82.72
CA ILE A 3 -12.81 -31.85 82.01
C ILE A 3 -12.36 -31.45 80.61
N PHE A 4 -12.88 -32.14 79.60
CA PHE A 4 -12.65 -31.91 78.17
C PHE A 4 -13.49 -30.72 77.68
N HIS A 5 -12.87 -29.69 77.12
CA HIS A 5 -13.56 -28.67 76.33
C HIS A 5 -13.53 -29.03 74.84
N ARG A 6 -14.71 -29.21 74.27
CA ARG A 6 -14.99 -29.53 72.87
C ARG A 6 -14.90 -28.26 72.01
N ALA A 7 -13.96 -28.19 71.08
CA ALA A 7 -13.87 -27.11 70.09
C ALA A 7 -14.89 -27.29 68.94
N GLN A 8 -15.58 -26.20 68.59
CA GLN A 8 -16.67 -26.14 67.61
C GLN A 8 -16.10 -25.81 66.22
N LYS A 9 -16.27 -26.70 65.22
CA LYS A 9 -15.83 -26.49 63.84
C LYS A 9 -16.81 -25.59 63.07
N ASN A 10 -16.31 -24.47 62.54
CA ASN A 10 -17.04 -23.54 61.67
C ASN A 10 -17.07 -24.07 60.22
N LYS A 11 -18.26 -24.21 59.61
CA LYS A 11 -18.45 -24.68 58.23
C LYS A 11 -18.54 -23.48 57.26
N GLN A 12 -17.55 -23.29 56.39
CA GLN A 12 -17.67 -22.39 55.23
C GLN A 12 -18.44 -23.08 54.09
N LYS A 13 -19.50 -22.43 53.58
CA LYS A 13 -20.30 -22.90 52.44
C LYS A 13 -19.55 -22.65 51.11
N PRO A 14 -19.63 -23.56 50.12
CA PRO A 14 -19.02 -23.36 48.81
C PRO A 14 -19.82 -22.36 47.98
N ARG A 15 -19.16 -21.32 47.47
CA ARG A 15 -19.74 -20.34 46.53
C ARG A 15 -20.01 -21.06 45.20
N SER A 16 -21.28 -21.12 44.80
CA SER A 16 -21.79 -21.96 43.71
C SER A 16 -21.13 -21.63 42.36
N ARG A 17 -20.46 -22.64 41.76
CA ARG A 17 -19.82 -22.57 40.42
C ARG A 17 -20.80 -22.20 39.30
N ILE A 18 -22.09 -22.42 39.52
CA ILE A 18 -23.18 -22.09 38.59
C ILE A 18 -23.31 -20.57 38.42
N LEU A 19 -23.06 -19.81 39.48
CA LEU A 19 -23.20 -18.35 39.45
C LEU A 19 -22.08 -17.69 38.63
N LEU A 20 -20.88 -18.29 38.65
CA LEU A 20 -19.75 -17.86 37.82
C LEU A 20 -19.99 -18.16 36.34
N LEU A 21 -20.59 -19.32 36.01
CA LEU A 21 -20.97 -19.68 34.64
C LEU A 21 -22.06 -18.77 34.08
N ALA A 22 -23.04 -18.39 34.89
CA ALA A 22 -24.10 -17.47 34.45
C ALA A 22 -23.55 -16.08 34.11
N ILE A 23 -22.58 -15.58 34.89
CA ILE A 23 -21.92 -14.30 34.64
C ILE A 23 -21.08 -14.37 33.35
N SER A 24 -20.32 -15.44 33.13
CA SER A 24 -19.48 -15.56 31.92
C SER A 24 -20.31 -15.61 30.63
N ILE A 25 -21.42 -16.36 30.62
CA ILE A 25 -22.33 -16.42 29.47
C ILE A 25 -22.95 -15.05 29.19
N SER A 26 -23.34 -14.32 30.23
CA SER A 26 -23.93 -12.98 30.10
C SER A 26 -22.95 -11.97 29.49
N VAL A 27 -21.68 -12.02 29.89
CA VAL A 27 -20.63 -11.14 29.32
C VAL A 27 -20.38 -11.46 27.85
N ILE A 28 -20.31 -12.74 27.48
CA ILE A 28 -20.11 -13.16 26.08
C ILE A 28 -21.28 -12.69 25.21
N ALA A 29 -22.52 -12.88 25.66
CA ALA A 29 -23.71 -12.43 24.94
C ALA A 29 -23.69 -10.90 24.73
N PHE A 30 -23.30 -10.13 25.74
CA PHE A 30 -23.21 -8.67 25.64
C PHE A 30 -22.15 -8.22 24.62
N LEU A 31 -20.99 -8.88 24.59
CA LEU A 31 -19.93 -8.61 23.60
C LEU A 31 -20.38 -8.91 22.17
N PHE A 32 -21.14 -9.99 21.95
CA PHE A 32 -21.69 -10.33 20.64
C PHE A 32 -22.74 -9.30 20.17
N ILE A 33 -23.59 -8.82 21.07
CA ILE A 33 -24.58 -7.78 20.75
C ILE A 33 -23.88 -6.45 20.44
N TYR A 34 -22.84 -6.09 21.21
CA TYR A 34 -22.05 -4.88 20.95
C TYR A 34 -21.29 -4.95 19.61
N ALA A 35 -20.73 -6.10 19.26
CA ALA A 35 -20.04 -6.30 17.98
C ALA A 35 -21.00 -6.24 16.78
N SER A 36 -22.21 -6.79 16.92
CA SER A 36 -23.23 -6.77 15.87
C SER A 36 -23.88 -5.39 15.68
N TRP A 37 -24.00 -4.59 16.74
CA TRP A 37 -24.44 -3.20 16.64
C TRP A 37 -23.49 -2.33 15.79
N ASN A 38 -22.18 -2.56 15.90
CA ASN A 38 -21.17 -1.83 15.11
C ASN A 38 -21.04 -2.33 13.66
N SER A 39 -21.70 -3.43 13.28
CA SER A 39 -21.53 -4.08 11.96
C SER A 39 -22.66 -3.81 10.96
N THR A 40 -23.55 -2.84 11.21
CA THR A 40 -24.58 -2.43 10.25
C THR A 40 -24.30 -1.05 9.66
N SER A 41 -23.27 -0.97 8.80
CA SER A 41 -23.22 0.09 7.80
C SER A 41 -23.85 -0.41 6.50
N LYS A 42 -24.85 0.35 6.07
CA LYS A 42 -25.82 0.07 5.02
C LYS A 42 -25.14 -0.01 3.65
N PHE A 43 -25.46 -1.04 2.87
CA PHE A 43 -25.22 -1.07 1.43
C PHE A 43 -26.24 -0.18 0.70
N PRO A 44 -25.81 0.63 -0.27
CA PRO A 44 -26.63 0.91 -1.44
C PRO A 44 -25.91 0.54 -2.75
N PHE A 45 -26.62 -0.22 -3.58
CA PHE A 45 -26.28 -0.47 -4.99
C PHE A 45 -26.48 0.79 -5.85
N PRO A 46 -25.82 0.90 -7.03
CA PRO A 46 -25.53 2.18 -7.68
C PRO A 46 -26.64 2.62 -8.63
N ASN A 47 -26.97 3.91 -8.62
CA ASN A 47 -27.74 4.53 -9.69
C ASN A 47 -26.79 5.08 -10.76
N VAL A 48 -27.11 4.73 -12.01
CA VAL A 48 -26.32 4.94 -13.22
C VAL A 48 -26.47 6.40 -13.64
N LYS A 49 -25.47 7.25 -13.35
CA LYS A 49 -25.21 8.58 -13.98
C LYS A 49 -23.99 9.36 -13.44
N ALA A 50 -23.24 8.84 -12.46
CA ALA A 50 -22.11 9.55 -11.84
C ALA A 50 -20.71 9.19 -12.39
N LEU A 51 -20.56 9.01 -13.71
CA LEU A 51 -19.27 8.72 -14.35
C LEU A 51 -18.44 9.98 -14.67
N GLU A 52 -19.00 11.18 -14.46
CA GLU A 52 -18.37 12.43 -14.92
C GLU A 52 -17.48 13.13 -13.87
N ASN A 53 -17.51 12.70 -12.61
CA ASN A 53 -16.72 13.32 -11.54
C ASN A 53 -15.60 12.40 -11.03
N VAL A 54 -14.61 12.22 -11.90
CA VAL A 54 -13.25 11.69 -11.66
C VAL A 54 -12.42 12.57 -10.69
N VAL A 55 -13.05 13.45 -9.91
CA VAL A 55 -12.37 14.34 -8.98
C VAL A 55 -13.23 14.49 -7.74
N LEU A 56 -12.93 13.70 -6.71
CA LEU A 56 -12.92 14.07 -5.30
C LEU A 56 -12.68 12.79 -4.50
N TYR A 57 -11.48 12.74 -3.89
CA TYR A 57 -11.27 12.27 -2.52
C TYR A 57 -12.59 11.80 -1.87
N ARG A 58 -12.74 10.50 -1.62
CA ARG A 58 -13.76 10.02 -0.68
C ARG A 58 -13.38 10.55 0.70
N SER A 59 -13.90 11.74 0.99
CA SER A 59 -13.86 12.38 2.30
C SER A 59 -14.77 11.57 3.22
N HIS A 60 -14.18 10.61 3.93
CA HIS A 60 -14.59 10.30 5.29
C HIS A 60 -13.47 10.75 6.21
N GLY A 61 -13.53 12.04 6.53
CA GLY A 61 -12.50 12.78 7.27
C GLY A 61 -12.25 14.10 6.55
N LYS A 62 -12.46 15.22 7.24
CA LYS A 62 -12.08 16.55 6.75
C LYS A 62 -10.62 16.51 6.23
N PRO A 63 -10.29 17.19 5.12
CA PRO A 63 -8.89 17.39 4.78
C PRO A 63 -8.29 18.27 5.86
N ASP A 64 -7.52 17.65 6.75
CA ASP A 64 -6.71 18.38 7.70
C ASP A 64 -5.67 19.16 6.88
N HIS A 65 -5.83 20.48 6.83
CA HIS A 65 -4.93 21.41 6.15
C HIS A 65 -3.55 21.51 6.85
N THR A 66 -3.24 20.63 7.82
CA THR A 66 -2.02 20.68 8.64
C THR A 66 -0.91 19.73 8.21
N LEU A 67 -1.16 18.72 7.37
CA LEU A 67 -0.06 17.95 6.75
C LEU A 67 0.27 18.58 5.40
N GLU A 68 1.37 19.34 5.34
CA GLU A 68 2.00 19.68 4.06
C GLU A 68 2.20 18.38 3.27
N LYS A 69 1.38 18.15 2.24
CA LYS A 69 1.44 16.91 1.46
C LYS A 69 2.79 16.83 0.77
N LYS A 70 3.59 15.85 1.19
CA LYS A 70 4.92 15.55 0.68
C LYS A 70 4.86 14.33 -0.24
N TYR A 71 5.71 14.30 -1.25
CA TYR A 71 5.68 13.32 -2.34
C TYR A 71 6.99 12.54 -2.43
N LEU A 72 6.86 11.28 -2.81
CA LEU A 72 7.96 10.37 -3.13
C LEU A 72 7.78 9.87 -4.57
N TYR A 73 8.78 10.04 -5.41
CA TYR A 73 8.77 9.59 -6.80
C TYR A 73 9.99 8.73 -7.08
N TRP A 74 9.77 7.60 -7.77
CA TRP A 74 10.78 6.57 -8.05
C TRP A 74 11.12 6.44 -9.54
N GLY A 75 10.50 7.25 -10.39
CA GLY A 75 10.57 7.12 -11.84
C GLY A 75 9.25 6.66 -12.45
N ASN A 76 9.16 6.76 -13.77
CA ASN A 76 7.95 6.47 -14.55
C ASN A 76 7.87 5.01 -15.04
N ARG A 77 8.88 4.18 -14.72
CA ARG A 77 8.94 2.77 -15.10
C ARG A 77 9.57 1.95 -13.99
N ILE A 78 8.89 0.86 -13.62
CA ILE A 78 9.33 -0.06 -12.58
C ILE A 78 10.31 -1.05 -13.20
N ASP A 79 11.53 -1.12 -12.68
CA ASP A 79 12.58 -2.07 -13.12
C ASP A 79 12.84 -2.09 -14.64
N CYS A 80 12.70 -0.94 -15.29
CA CYS A 80 13.00 -0.76 -16.72
C CYS A 80 13.90 0.49 -16.88
N PRO A 81 15.23 0.35 -16.76
CA PRO A 81 16.15 1.47 -16.81
C PRO A 81 16.30 1.99 -18.26
N GLY A 82 15.35 2.80 -18.73
CA GLY A 82 15.52 3.66 -19.92
C GLY A 82 15.49 2.97 -21.30
N LYS A 83 16.13 3.61 -22.30
CA LYS A 83 15.88 3.42 -23.75
C LYS A 83 16.15 2.01 -24.31
N HIS A 84 16.85 1.15 -23.60
CA HIS A 84 17.14 -0.24 -23.98
C HIS A 84 16.41 -1.21 -23.04
N CYS A 85 15.10 -1.32 -23.20
CA CYS A 85 14.22 -2.19 -22.40
C CYS A 85 14.22 -3.65 -22.88
N ASP A 86 15.35 -4.19 -23.36
CA ASP A 86 15.40 -5.55 -23.91
C ASP A 86 15.14 -6.64 -22.85
N SER A 87 15.19 -6.27 -21.56
CA SER A 87 14.78 -7.12 -20.45
C SER A 87 14.29 -6.29 -19.26
N CYS A 88 13.07 -5.75 -19.32
CA CYS A 88 12.37 -5.44 -18.06
C CYS A 88 12.27 -6.71 -17.22
N ALA A 89 12.12 -6.57 -15.91
CA ALA A 89 11.93 -7.72 -15.05
C ALA A 89 10.49 -8.28 -15.17
N GLY A 90 10.32 -9.57 -14.87
CA GLY A 90 9.00 -10.19 -14.90
C GLY A 90 8.03 -9.60 -13.88
N LEU A 91 6.73 -9.87 -14.04
CA LEU A 91 5.66 -9.23 -13.26
C LEU A 91 5.91 -9.34 -11.74
N GLY A 92 6.26 -10.52 -11.23
CA GLY A 92 6.53 -10.69 -9.79
C GLY A 92 7.71 -9.86 -9.26
N HIS A 93 8.68 -9.53 -10.12
CA HIS A 93 9.80 -8.67 -9.78
C HIS A 93 9.36 -7.20 -9.74
N GLN A 94 8.62 -6.76 -10.76
CA GLN A 94 8.00 -5.43 -10.79
C GLN A 94 7.05 -5.23 -9.61
N GLU A 95 6.24 -6.22 -9.24
CA GLU A 95 5.37 -6.16 -8.06
C GLU A 95 6.17 -6.05 -6.76
N SER A 96 7.28 -6.77 -6.66
CA SER A 96 8.18 -6.68 -5.50
C SER A 96 8.82 -5.29 -5.39
N SER A 97 9.18 -4.69 -6.52
CA SER A 97 9.71 -3.32 -6.61
C SER A 97 8.66 -2.25 -6.31
N LEU A 98 7.43 -2.41 -6.82
CA LEU A 98 6.32 -1.53 -6.50
C LEU A 98 5.97 -1.58 -5.03
N ARG A 99 5.92 -2.78 -4.44
CA ARG A 99 5.68 -2.95 -3.00
C ARG A 99 6.76 -2.26 -2.17
N CYS A 100 8.03 -2.40 -2.57
CA CYS A 100 9.13 -1.69 -1.92
C CYS A 100 8.91 -0.17 -1.91
N ALA A 101 8.58 0.42 -3.05
CA ALA A 101 8.34 1.86 -3.14
C ALA A 101 7.13 2.32 -2.30
N LEU A 102 6.07 1.50 -2.25
CA LEU A 102 4.91 1.75 -1.39
C LEU A 102 5.27 1.68 0.10
N GLU A 103 6.08 0.71 0.51
CA GLU A 103 6.56 0.60 1.90
C GLU A 103 7.43 1.79 2.31
N GLU A 104 8.29 2.27 1.41
CA GLU A 104 9.09 3.46 1.67
C GLU A 104 8.19 4.71 1.79
N ALA A 105 7.15 4.82 0.97
CA ALA A 105 6.19 5.91 1.06
C ALA A 105 5.45 5.92 2.41
N ILE A 106 5.03 4.76 2.93
CA ILE A 106 4.50 4.62 4.30
C ILE A 106 5.55 5.08 5.31
N PHE A 107 6.77 4.57 5.21
CA PHE A 107 7.85 4.84 6.17
C PHE A 107 8.18 6.34 6.27
N LEU A 108 8.19 7.03 5.12
CA LEU A 108 8.45 8.46 4.99
C LEU A 108 7.20 9.33 5.20
N GLN A 109 6.01 8.72 5.33
CA GLN A 109 4.72 9.41 5.42
C GLN A 109 4.47 10.36 4.23
N ARG A 110 4.72 9.85 3.02
CA ARG A 110 4.60 10.61 1.76
C ARG A 110 3.55 10.00 0.85
N THR A 111 2.95 10.83 0.01
CA THR A 111 2.16 10.35 -1.13
C THR A 111 3.10 9.77 -2.17
N PHE A 112 2.88 8.52 -2.56
CA PHE A 112 3.65 7.87 -3.60
C PHE A 112 3.15 8.30 -4.98
N VAL A 113 4.09 8.76 -5.81
CA VAL A 113 3.84 9.06 -7.22
C VAL A 113 4.10 7.78 -8.01
N MET A 114 3.02 7.04 -8.25
CA MET A 114 3.02 5.75 -8.91
C MET A 114 3.15 5.91 -10.43
N PRO A 115 3.95 5.07 -11.11
CA PRO A 115 3.94 5.00 -12.57
C PRO A 115 2.54 4.77 -13.13
N SER A 116 2.16 5.51 -14.17
CA SER A 116 0.88 5.32 -14.85
C SER A 116 0.78 4.03 -15.66
N ARG A 117 1.91 3.33 -15.86
CA ARG A 117 1.98 2.09 -16.63
C ARG A 117 2.95 1.08 -16.00
N MET A 118 2.65 -0.21 -16.18
CA MET A 118 3.51 -1.32 -15.77
C MET A 118 3.71 -2.30 -16.93
N CYS A 119 4.90 -2.88 -17.06
CA CYS A 119 5.22 -3.82 -18.13
C CYS A 119 4.51 -5.16 -17.89
N ILE A 120 3.80 -5.65 -18.90
CA ILE A 120 3.17 -6.98 -18.91
C ILE A 120 3.70 -7.82 -20.08
N ASN A 121 4.86 -7.46 -20.63
CA ASN A 121 5.38 -8.10 -21.81
C ASN A 121 5.53 -9.62 -21.61
N PRO A 122 4.91 -10.47 -22.44
CA PRO A 122 5.00 -11.91 -22.31
C PRO A 122 6.43 -12.45 -22.52
N ILE A 123 7.36 -11.65 -23.05
CA ILE A 123 8.78 -12.00 -23.12
C ILE A 123 9.34 -12.37 -21.74
N HIS A 124 8.81 -11.79 -20.66
CA HIS A 124 9.21 -12.12 -19.31
C HIS A 124 8.82 -13.54 -18.87
N ASN A 125 7.83 -14.14 -19.54
CA ASN A 125 7.37 -15.51 -19.26
C ASN A 125 8.14 -16.55 -20.08
N LYS A 126 8.86 -16.14 -21.13
CA LYS A 126 9.67 -17.02 -21.96
C LYS A 126 11.12 -16.94 -21.50
N LYS A 127 11.54 -17.87 -20.62
CA LYS A 127 12.97 -18.15 -20.43
C LYS A 127 13.54 -18.70 -21.76
N GLY A 128 14.01 -17.80 -22.63
CA GLY A 128 14.94 -18.15 -23.70
C GLY A 128 14.40 -18.41 -25.12
N ILE A 129 13.31 -17.78 -25.59
CA ILE A 129 12.92 -17.93 -27.01
C ILE A 129 12.68 -16.59 -27.72
N LEU A 130 13.67 -16.27 -28.55
CA LEU A 130 13.71 -15.45 -29.77
C LEU A 130 13.58 -13.92 -29.66
N HIS A 131 14.74 -13.28 -29.85
CA HIS A 131 14.87 -11.93 -30.38
C HIS A 131 14.25 -11.88 -31.78
N GLN A 132 13.03 -11.37 -31.90
CA GLN A 132 12.59 -10.77 -33.15
C GLN A 132 12.88 -9.27 -33.06
N PRO A 133 13.83 -8.74 -33.85
CA PRO A 133 13.98 -7.30 -33.99
C PRO A 133 12.74 -6.78 -34.72
N SER A 134 11.81 -6.14 -34.00
CA SER A 134 10.80 -5.29 -34.61
C SER A 134 11.43 -3.92 -34.86
N ASN A 135 11.21 -3.33 -36.03
CA ASN A 135 11.64 -1.97 -36.38
C ASN A 135 10.90 -0.85 -35.58
N ALA A 136 10.07 -1.22 -34.60
CA ALA A 136 9.36 -0.28 -33.73
C ALA A 136 10.32 0.43 -32.77
N SER A 137 10.05 1.71 -32.47
CA SER A 137 10.80 2.45 -31.47
C SER A 137 10.63 1.83 -30.08
N SER A 138 11.58 2.09 -29.18
CA SER A 138 11.51 1.57 -27.79
C SER A 138 10.29 2.08 -27.03
N GLU A 139 9.76 3.26 -27.38
CA GLU A 139 8.54 3.83 -26.79
C GLU A 139 7.25 3.17 -27.32
N GLU A 140 7.18 2.88 -28.62
CA GLU A 140 6.04 2.15 -29.21
C GLU A 140 5.97 0.74 -28.65
N ARG A 141 7.11 0.04 -28.60
CA ARG A 141 7.21 -1.31 -28.02
C ARG A 141 6.83 -1.33 -26.54
N TRP A 142 7.20 -0.31 -25.77
CA TRP A 142 6.78 -0.17 -24.38
C TRP A 142 5.27 0.02 -24.26
N THR A 143 4.69 0.86 -25.12
CA THR A 143 3.26 1.17 -25.09
C THR A 143 2.41 -0.08 -25.35
N GLU A 144 2.79 -0.90 -26.33
CA GLU A 144 2.10 -2.15 -26.67
C GLU A 144 2.27 -3.25 -25.62
N SER A 145 3.37 -3.22 -24.86
CA SER A 145 3.71 -4.26 -23.90
C SER A 145 3.56 -3.86 -22.43
N SER A 146 2.86 -2.75 -22.18
CA SER A 146 2.51 -2.26 -20.85
C SER A 146 1.01 -2.09 -20.69
N CYS A 147 0.53 -2.14 -19.45
CA CYS A 147 -0.85 -1.83 -19.10
C CYS A 147 -0.91 -0.55 -18.26
N ALA A 148 -2.01 0.19 -18.41
CA ALA A 148 -2.31 1.32 -17.54
C ALA A 148 -2.49 0.83 -16.10
N MET A 149 -2.01 1.61 -15.14
CA MET A 149 -1.90 1.15 -13.77
C MET A 149 -3.26 0.95 -13.09
N ASP A 150 -4.23 1.79 -13.46
CA ASP A 150 -5.65 1.72 -13.09
C ASP A 150 -6.43 0.57 -13.77
N SER A 151 -5.85 -0.06 -14.79
CA SER A 151 -6.39 -1.25 -15.43
C SER A 151 -5.93 -2.53 -14.74
N LEU A 152 -4.77 -2.49 -14.07
CA LEU A 152 -4.22 -3.62 -13.31
C LEU A 152 -4.62 -3.57 -11.84
N TYR A 153 -4.58 -2.39 -11.21
CA TYR A 153 -4.89 -2.23 -9.79
C TYR A 153 -6.03 -1.23 -9.57
N ASP A 154 -6.73 -1.44 -8.47
CA ASP A 154 -7.74 -0.54 -7.92
C ASP A 154 -7.03 0.53 -7.07
N LEU A 155 -6.81 1.70 -7.65
CA LEU A 155 -6.03 2.77 -7.00
C LEU A 155 -6.73 3.34 -5.76
N GLU A 156 -8.06 3.24 -5.68
CA GLU A 156 -8.81 3.63 -4.49
C GLU A 156 -8.48 2.66 -3.33
N LEU A 157 -8.50 1.36 -3.59
CA LEU A 157 -8.15 0.36 -2.58
C LEU A 157 -6.68 0.46 -2.13
N ILE A 158 -5.76 0.75 -3.05
CA ILE A 158 -4.37 1.03 -2.66
C ILE A 158 -4.30 2.26 -1.76
N SER A 159 -5.04 3.32 -2.11
CA SER A 159 -5.08 4.59 -1.39
C SER A 159 -5.61 4.48 0.04
N ASP A 160 -6.39 3.44 0.35
CA ASP A 160 -6.83 3.13 1.72
C ASP A 160 -5.65 2.72 2.64
N THR A 161 -4.53 2.26 2.06
CA THR A 161 -3.33 1.86 2.81
C THR A 161 -2.16 2.82 2.61
N VAL A 162 -1.91 3.24 1.37
CA VAL A 162 -0.80 4.14 1.01
C VAL A 162 -1.33 5.23 0.08
N PRO A 163 -1.22 6.52 0.42
CA PRO A 163 -1.69 7.58 -0.47
C PRO A 163 -0.93 7.52 -1.79
N VAL A 164 -1.65 7.35 -2.91
CA VAL A 164 -1.05 7.26 -4.25
C VAL A 164 -1.66 8.29 -5.19
N ILE A 165 -0.83 8.80 -6.10
CA ILE A 165 -1.26 9.50 -7.32
C ILE A 165 -0.50 8.92 -8.50
N LEU A 166 -1.06 9.00 -9.71
CA LEU A 166 -0.33 8.61 -10.92
C LEU A 166 0.57 9.75 -11.42
N ASP A 167 1.68 9.37 -12.04
CA ASP A 167 2.66 10.26 -12.70
C ASP A 167 2.13 10.95 -13.99
N ASN A 168 0.89 10.66 -14.40
CA ASN A 168 0.18 11.36 -15.47
C ASN A 168 -1.00 12.20 -14.96
N SER A 169 -1.18 12.31 -13.64
CA SER A 169 -2.29 13.06 -13.04
C SER A 169 -2.07 14.58 -13.08
N LYS A 170 -3.17 15.35 -13.07
CA LYS A 170 -3.12 16.82 -12.94
C LYS A 170 -2.41 17.26 -11.65
N ILE A 171 -2.57 16.49 -10.57
CA ILE A 171 -1.94 16.75 -9.28
C ILE A 171 -0.42 16.64 -9.42
N TRP A 172 0.09 15.60 -10.09
CA TRP A 172 1.52 15.45 -10.29
C TRP A 172 2.13 16.63 -11.07
N TYR A 173 1.46 17.12 -12.11
CA TYR A 173 1.88 18.33 -12.82
C TYR A 173 1.98 19.55 -11.89
N GLN A 174 1.02 19.73 -10.98
CA GLN A 174 1.05 20.81 -9.98
C GLN A 174 2.21 20.65 -8.99
N VAL A 175 2.49 19.42 -8.55
CA VAL A 175 3.62 19.11 -7.66
C VAL A 175 4.94 19.46 -8.34
N LEU A 176 5.13 19.05 -9.60
CA LEU A 176 6.32 19.38 -10.39
C LEU A 176 6.47 20.89 -10.59
N SER A 177 5.40 21.59 -10.98
CA SER A 177 5.43 23.05 -11.14
C SER A 177 5.80 23.76 -9.82
N THR A 178 5.26 23.28 -8.70
CA THR A 178 5.53 23.85 -7.38
C THR A 178 6.95 23.56 -6.91
N SER A 179 7.43 22.33 -7.10
CA SER A 179 8.79 21.95 -6.70
C SER A 179 9.85 22.70 -7.50
N MET A 180 9.63 22.91 -8.81
CA MET A 180 10.50 23.74 -9.65
C MET A 180 10.53 25.20 -9.18
N LYS A 181 9.39 25.79 -8.81
CA LYS A 181 9.33 27.16 -8.25
C LYS A 181 10.10 27.30 -6.93
N LEU A 182 10.10 26.25 -6.11
CA LEU A 182 10.79 26.22 -4.82
C LEU A 182 12.30 25.89 -4.95
N GLY A 183 12.75 25.41 -6.11
CA GLY A 183 14.14 25.06 -6.40
C GLY A 183 14.69 24.01 -5.42
N ALA A 184 15.87 24.26 -4.86
CA ALA A 184 16.52 23.37 -3.89
C ALA A 184 15.72 23.15 -2.59
N ARG A 185 14.72 23.99 -2.31
CA ARG A 185 13.79 23.81 -1.17
C ARG A 185 12.55 22.98 -1.52
N GLY A 186 12.32 22.71 -2.81
CA GLY A 186 11.15 22.00 -3.30
C GLY A 186 11.41 20.54 -3.66
N VAL A 187 12.61 20.24 -4.15
CA VAL A 187 12.94 18.89 -4.64
C VAL A 187 14.39 18.53 -4.32
N ALA A 188 14.61 17.27 -3.94
CA ALA A 188 15.92 16.65 -3.95
C ALA A 188 15.91 15.44 -4.88
N HIS A 189 16.97 15.34 -5.67
CA HIS A 189 17.31 14.11 -6.37
C HIS A 189 18.26 13.31 -5.48
N VAL A 190 17.89 12.08 -5.12
CA VAL A 190 18.65 11.28 -4.15
C VAL A 190 19.00 9.92 -4.74
N GLU A 191 20.26 9.53 -4.59
CA GLU A 191 20.82 8.25 -5.05
C GLU A 191 21.64 7.65 -3.90
N GLY A 192 21.42 6.37 -3.59
CA GLY A 192 22.15 5.65 -2.55
C GLY A 192 21.91 6.13 -1.10
N VAL A 193 20.93 7.01 -0.87
CA VAL A 193 20.58 7.54 0.46
C VAL A 193 19.64 6.58 1.19
N SER A 194 19.89 6.29 2.47
CA SER A 194 19.03 5.36 3.21
C SER A 194 17.66 5.97 3.51
N ARG A 195 16.62 5.14 3.62
CA ARG A 195 15.28 5.63 4.00
C ARG A 195 15.27 6.35 5.35
N ASN A 196 16.16 5.98 6.28
CA ASN A 196 16.29 6.63 7.58
C ASN A 196 16.83 8.05 7.41
N ASP A 197 17.87 8.24 6.61
CA ASP A 197 18.42 9.58 6.34
C ASP A 197 17.38 10.46 5.63
N LEU A 198 16.61 9.90 4.69
CA LEU A 198 15.50 10.63 4.04
C LEU A 198 14.41 11.08 5.02
N LYS A 199 14.24 10.35 6.13
CA LYS A 199 13.25 10.64 7.16
C LYS A 199 13.76 11.62 8.22
N GLU A 200 15.00 11.46 8.64
CA GLU A 200 15.56 12.15 9.80
C GLU A 200 16.28 13.46 9.42
N GLU A 201 16.95 13.49 8.27
CA GLU A 201 17.70 14.68 7.88
C GLU A 201 16.78 15.77 7.33
N SER A 202 16.83 16.95 7.96
CA SER A 202 15.99 18.11 7.62
C SER A 202 16.13 18.57 6.17
N ARG A 203 17.29 18.32 5.54
CA ARG A 203 17.51 18.60 4.11
C ARG A 203 16.63 17.79 3.18
N TYR A 204 16.09 16.64 3.61
CA TYR A 204 15.19 15.79 2.83
C TYR A 204 13.78 15.78 3.41
N SER A 205 13.66 15.62 4.73
CA SER A 205 12.38 15.37 5.40
C SER A 205 11.37 16.51 5.21
N ASN A 206 11.84 17.74 5.01
CA ASN A 206 11.01 18.93 4.79
C ASN A 206 10.70 19.24 3.33
N LEU A 207 11.33 18.54 2.37
CA LEU A 207 11.10 18.82 0.96
C LEU A 207 9.73 18.35 0.50
N LEU A 208 9.11 19.15 -0.38
CA LEU A 208 7.87 18.79 -1.05
C LEU A 208 8.02 17.49 -1.83
N LEU A 209 9.11 17.32 -2.59
CA LEU A 209 9.35 16.16 -3.44
C LEU A 209 10.71 15.52 -3.15
N ILE A 210 10.70 14.22 -2.88
CA ILE A 210 11.90 13.38 -2.98
C ILE A 210 11.82 12.64 -4.31
N ASN A 211 12.74 12.95 -5.22
CA ASN A 211 12.93 12.25 -6.48
C ASN A 211 14.05 11.21 -6.27
N ARG A 212 13.65 9.98 -5.95
CA ARG A 212 14.56 8.90 -5.64
C ARG A 212 14.99 8.18 -6.91
N THR A 213 16.30 8.06 -7.07
CA THR A 213 16.91 7.22 -8.10
C THR A 213 17.00 5.80 -7.55
N ALA A 214 16.38 4.87 -8.25
CA ALA A 214 16.53 3.46 -7.97
C ALA A 214 17.91 2.95 -8.39
N SER A 215 18.34 1.85 -7.75
CA SER A 215 19.41 1.03 -8.31
C SER A 215 19.12 0.69 -9.78
N PRO A 216 20.12 0.76 -10.68
CA PRO A 216 19.97 0.34 -12.08
C PRO A 216 19.48 -1.09 -12.26
N LEU A 217 19.60 -1.94 -11.22
CA LEU A 217 19.21 -3.34 -11.23
C LEU A 217 17.72 -3.55 -10.89
N SER A 218 17.22 -2.90 -9.84
CA SER A 218 15.81 -2.97 -9.43
C SER A 218 15.49 -1.98 -8.31
N TRP A 219 14.24 -1.53 -8.21
CA TRP A 219 13.82 -0.65 -7.11
C TRP A 219 13.90 -1.38 -5.77
N PHE A 220 13.52 -2.65 -5.73
CA PHE A 220 13.49 -3.37 -4.46
C PHE A 220 14.84 -3.57 -3.80
N MET A 221 15.96 -3.42 -4.52
CA MET A 221 17.30 -3.56 -3.94
C MET A 221 17.58 -2.49 -2.89
N GLU A 222 16.91 -1.34 -2.99
CA GLU A 222 17.00 -0.24 -2.03
C GLU A 222 16.20 -0.52 -0.75
N CYS A 223 15.13 -1.33 -0.84
CA CYS A 223 14.41 -1.81 0.34
C CYS A 223 15.18 -2.97 0.99
N LYS A 224 16.22 -2.60 1.76
CA LYS A 224 17.00 -3.55 2.56
C LYS A 224 16.13 -4.21 3.64
N ASP A 225 16.51 -5.44 3.96
CA ASP A 225 16.01 -6.29 5.07
C ASP A 225 14.86 -7.28 4.76
N ARG A 226 14.81 -7.83 3.54
CA ARG A 226 13.88 -8.91 3.13
C ARG A 226 13.89 -10.17 4.03
N ASN A 227 15.00 -10.44 4.69
CA ASN A 227 15.15 -11.61 5.56
C ASN A 227 14.47 -11.38 6.92
N ASN A 228 14.28 -10.13 7.31
CA ASN A 228 13.61 -9.75 8.54
C ASN A 228 12.12 -9.49 8.27
N ARG A 229 11.36 -10.57 8.12
CA ARG A 229 9.90 -10.52 7.84
C ARG A 229 9.09 -9.70 8.84
N SER A 230 9.65 -9.39 10.01
CA SER A 230 9.02 -8.54 11.03
C SER A 230 9.00 -7.04 10.67
N THR A 231 9.76 -6.62 9.64
CA THR A 231 9.88 -5.22 9.20
C THR A 231 9.04 -4.89 7.96
N ILE A 232 8.34 -5.89 7.41
CA ILE A 232 7.50 -5.77 6.21
C ILE A 232 6.17 -5.11 6.62
N ALA A 233 5.94 -3.88 6.15
CA ALA A 233 4.71 -3.14 6.42
C ALA A 233 3.56 -3.58 5.50
N ILE A 234 3.88 -4.03 4.29
CA ILE A 234 2.90 -4.42 3.27
C ILE A 234 3.06 -5.91 2.94
N PRO A 235 2.02 -6.76 3.11
CA PRO A 235 2.15 -8.19 2.84
C PRO A 235 2.40 -8.48 1.35
N TYR A 236 3.00 -9.64 1.05
CA TYR A 236 3.23 -10.08 -0.33
C TYR A 236 1.92 -10.18 -1.15
N SER A 237 0.81 -10.47 -0.49
CA SER A 237 -0.52 -10.55 -1.09
C SER A 237 -1.17 -9.19 -1.35
N PHE A 238 -0.55 -8.08 -0.92
CA PHE A 238 -1.15 -6.75 -1.04
C PHE A 238 -1.51 -6.41 -2.49
N LEU A 239 -0.53 -6.29 -3.39
CA LEU A 239 -0.79 -5.93 -4.80
C LEU A 239 -1.77 -6.90 -5.48
N PRO A 240 -1.65 -8.24 -5.33
CA PRO A 240 -2.65 -9.17 -5.84
C PRO A 240 -4.08 -8.93 -5.31
N SER A 241 -4.23 -8.55 -4.03
CA SER A 241 -5.52 -8.24 -3.42
C SER A 241 -6.10 -6.88 -3.85
N MET A 242 -5.26 -6.02 -4.42
CA MET A 242 -5.64 -4.70 -4.94
C MET A 242 -5.94 -4.73 -6.44
N ALA A 243 -6.21 -5.91 -7.02
CA ALA A 243 -6.51 -6.01 -8.45
C ALA A 243 -7.71 -5.14 -8.86
N ALA A 244 -7.63 -4.57 -10.06
CA ALA A 244 -8.71 -3.74 -10.61
C ALA A 244 -10.05 -4.49 -10.57
N LYS A 245 -11.13 -3.75 -10.34
CA LYS A 245 -12.49 -4.32 -10.19
C LYS A 245 -12.89 -5.27 -11.31
N LYS A 246 -12.48 -4.99 -12.55
CA LYS A 246 -12.74 -5.85 -13.72
C LYS A 246 -12.04 -7.22 -13.59
N LEU A 247 -10.80 -7.24 -13.12
CA LEU A 247 -10.01 -8.45 -12.92
C LEU A 247 -10.57 -9.30 -11.77
N ARG A 248 -10.94 -8.66 -10.65
CA ARG A 248 -11.59 -9.35 -9.52
C ARG A 248 -12.90 -10.04 -9.93
N ARG A 249 -13.76 -9.32 -10.66
CA ARG A 249 -15.00 -9.86 -11.21
C ARG A 249 -14.79 -10.99 -12.22
N ALA A 250 -13.69 -10.95 -12.97
CA ALA A 250 -13.36 -12.02 -13.91
C ALA A 250 -12.92 -13.28 -13.16
N ALA A 251 -12.11 -13.13 -12.11
CA ALA A 251 -11.66 -14.23 -11.26
C ALA A 251 -12.82 -14.91 -10.50
N GLU A 252 -13.83 -14.16 -10.06
CA GLU A 252 -15.04 -14.71 -9.40
C GLU A 252 -15.93 -15.56 -10.31
N LYS A 253 -15.74 -15.48 -11.64
CA LYS A 253 -16.54 -16.22 -12.64
C LYS A 253 -15.85 -17.50 -13.14
N MET A 254 -14.64 -17.76 -12.68
CA MET A 254 -13.88 -18.98 -12.96
C MET A 254 -14.14 -20.02 -11.87
#